data_AF-A0A8B3DMB7-F1
#
_entry.id   AF-A0A8B3DMB7-F1
#
_cell.length_a   1.000
_cell.length_b   1.000
_cell.length_c   1.000
_cell.angle_alpha   90.00
_cell.angle_beta   90.00
_cell.angle_gamma   90.00
#
_symmetry.space_group_name_H-M   'P 1'
#
loop_
_entity.id
_entity.type
_entity.pdbx_description
1 polymer ?
#
loop_
_entity_poly.entity_id
_entity_poly.type
_entity_poly.pdbx_seq_one_letter_code
_entity_poly.pdbx_strand_id
1 'polypeptide(L)'
;MSDEIADLKRQQLQNRKLKRDQENESILEQFDVELEPDAEQQVIENCSDADVTLEDKPAPCKACGGKGWVKALFSRWECDTCFGTTYDLSNPIAIIKWQRLCLDWAKKDVVESRRALLYATTTREERQAEAVEEFYQDARRKD
;
A
#
# COMPACT_ATOMS: atom_id res chain seq x y z
N MET A 1 -22.49 -25.56 33.40
CA MET A 1 -23.82 -25.09 32.96
C MET A 1 -23.76 -24.08 31.81
N SER A 2 -23.05 -22.95 31.89
CA SER A 2 -22.92 -22.01 30.74
C SER A 2 -22.00 -22.51 29.63
N ASP A 3 -20.89 -23.16 29.99
CA ASP A 3 -19.86 -23.60 29.04
C ASP A 3 -20.32 -24.81 28.21
N GLU A 4 -21.08 -25.72 28.81
CA GLU A 4 -21.67 -26.87 28.11
C GLU A 4 -22.67 -26.45 27.02
N ILE A 5 -23.42 -25.37 27.27
CA ILE A 5 -24.35 -24.79 26.28
C ILE A 5 -23.58 -24.09 25.15
N ALA A 6 -22.44 -23.45 25.46
CA ALA A 6 -21.59 -22.85 24.46
C ALA A 6 -20.95 -23.90 23.54
N ASP A 7 -20.52 -25.02 24.11
CA ASP A 7 -19.91 -26.12 23.35
C ASP A 7 -20.93 -26.87 22.48
N LEU A 8 -22.16 -27.08 22.97
CA LEU A 8 -23.26 -27.60 22.17
C LEU A 8 -23.59 -26.69 20.97
N LYS A 9 -23.58 -25.36 21.17
CA LYS A 9 -23.79 -24.40 20.07
C LYS A 9 -22.65 -24.40 19.07
N ARG A 10 -21.40 -24.58 19.50
CA ARG A 10 -20.23 -24.73 18.61
C ARG A 10 -20.34 -26.00 17.76
N GLN A 11 -20.72 -27.12 18.35
CA GLN A 11 -20.94 -28.37 17.62
C GLN A 11 -22.08 -28.26 16.60
N GLN A 12 -23.19 -27.62 16.97
CA GLN A 12 -24.29 -27.37 16.04
C GLN A 12 -23.88 -26.47 14.86
N LEU A 13 -23.08 -25.43 15.11
CA LEU A 13 -22.56 -24.55 14.06
C LEU A 13 -21.60 -25.29 13.12
N GLN A 14 -20.72 -26.15 13.65
CA GLN A 14 -19.84 -26.98 12.83
C GLN A 14 -20.62 -27.95 11.95
N ASN A 15 -21.63 -28.62 12.50
CA ASN A 15 -22.48 -29.54 11.72
C ASN A 15 -23.28 -28.81 10.64
N ARG A 16 -23.75 -27.58 10.89
CA ARG A 16 -24.42 -26.75 9.88
C ARG A 16 -23.47 -26.31 8.77
N LYS A 17 -22.22 -25.96 9.10
CA LYS A 17 -21.19 -25.65 8.09
C LYS A 17 -20.92 -26.87 7.21
N LEU A 18 -20.65 -28.02 7.82
CA LEU A 18 -20.40 -29.26 7.08
C LEU A 18 -21.56 -29.64 6.14
N LYS A 19 -22.81 -29.55 6.59
CA LYS A 19 -23.98 -29.80 5.72
C LYS A 19 -24.05 -28.81 4.55
N ARG A 20 -23.87 -27.52 4.82
CA ARG A 20 -23.90 -26.49 3.77
C ARG A 20 -22.77 -26.69 2.75
N ASP A 21 -21.60 -27.06 3.21
CA ASP A 21 -20.42 -27.26 2.37
C ASP A 21 -20.49 -28.60 1.59
N GLN A 22 -21.28 -29.59 2.07
CA GLN A 22 -21.63 -30.80 1.32
C GLN A 22 -22.76 -30.58 0.29
N GLU A 23 -23.72 -29.70 0.60
CA GLU A 23 -24.88 -29.43 -0.26
C GLU A 23 -24.61 -28.39 -1.34
N ASN A 24 -23.60 -27.54 -1.16
CA ASN A 24 -23.22 -26.50 -2.12
C ASN A 24 -21.78 -26.73 -2.55
N GLU A 25 -21.60 -27.20 -3.79
CA GLU A 25 -20.30 -27.19 -4.46
C GLU A 25 -19.75 -25.75 -4.48
N SER A 26 -18.46 -25.61 -4.24
CA SER A 26 -17.83 -24.30 -4.14
C SER A 26 -17.95 -23.61 -5.50
N ILE A 27 -18.32 -22.33 -5.52
CA ILE A 27 -18.28 -21.52 -6.75
C ILE A 27 -16.87 -21.57 -7.37
N LEU A 28 -15.81 -21.76 -6.57
CA LEU A 28 -14.44 -21.90 -7.05
C LEU A 28 -14.17 -23.22 -7.80
N GLU A 29 -15.00 -24.26 -7.64
CA GLU A 29 -14.92 -25.49 -8.45
C GLU A 29 -15.63 -25.33 -9.81
N GLN A 30 -16.54 -24.36 -9.94
CA GLN A 30 -17.27 -24.09 -11.19
C GLN A 30 -16.50 -23.17 -12.14
N PHE A 31 -15.51 -22.43 -11.62
CA PHE A 31 -14.57 -21.70 -12.45
C PHE A 31 -13.32 -22.58 -12.59
N ASP A 32 -13.05 -23.07 -13.80
CA ASP A 32 -11.76 -23.68 -14.19
C ASP A 32 -10.64 -22.63 -14.09
N VAL A 33 -10.31 -22.21 -12.86
CA VAL A 33 -9.08 -21.47 -12.57
C VAL A 33 -8.12 -22.50 -12.02
N GLU A 34 -7.34 -23.10 -12.92
CA GLU A 34 -6.13 -23.84 -12.57
C GLU A 34 -5.15 -22.84 -11.94
N LEU A 35 -5.27 -22.64 -10.62
CA LEU A 35 -4.23 -21.99 -9.83
C LEU A 35 -3.08 -22.98 -9.72
N GLU A 36 -2.20 -22.98 -10.72
CA GLU A 36 -0.91 -23.66 -10.67
C GLU A 36 -0.21 -23.26 -9.35
N PRO A 37 0.12 -24.20 -8.46
CA PRO A 37 0.77 -23.89 -7.17
C PRO A 37 2.12 -23.16 -7.35
N ASP A 38 2.73 -23.31 -8.52
CA ASP A 38 3.98 -22.65 -8.90
C ASP A 38 3.77 -21.21 -9.40
N ALA A 39 2.54 -20.79 -9.73
CA ALA A 39 2.28 -19.44 -10.23
C ALA A 39 2.44 -18.38 -9.14
N GLU A 40 2.02 -18.69 -7.90
CA GLU A 40 2.23 -17.79 -6.76
C GLU A 40 3.73 -17.66 -6.43
N GLN A 41 4.46 -18.77 -6.47
CA GLN A 41 5.90 -18.79 -6.22
C GLN A 41 6.69 -18.12 -7.35
N GLN A 42 6.33 -18.32 -8.62
CA GLN A 42 6.92 -17.59 -9.75
C GLN A 42 6.62 -16.10 -9.67
N VAL A 43 5.41 -15.69 -9.28
CA VAL A 43 5.11 -14.27 -9.05
C VAL A 43 6.04 -13.76 -7.97
N ILE A 44 6.16 -14.43 -6.82
CA ILE A 44 7.03 -14.03 -5.70
C ILE A 44 8.52 -14.00 -6.09
N GLU A 45 9.02 -14.95 -6.87
CA GLU A 45 10.39 -14.95 -7.39
C GLU A 45 10.60 -13.79 -8.37
N ASN A 46 9.66 -13.56 -9.29
CA ASN A 46 9.67 -12.38 -10.18
C ASN A 46 9.51 -11.06 -9.39
N CYS A 47 8.92 -11.08 -8.18
CA CYS A 47 8.84 -9.93 -7.27
C CYS A 47 10.19 -9.61 -6.58
N SER A 48 11.09 -10.59 -6.50
CA SER A 48 12.17 -10.59 -5.51
C SER A 48 13.44 -9.82 -5.93
N ASP A 49 13.69 -9.61 -7.22
CA ASP A 49 15.05 -9.27 -7.68
C ASP A 49 15.34 -7.83 -8.15
N ALA A 50 14.39 -6.90 -8.07
CA ALA A 50 14.70 -5.51 -8.39
C ALA A 50 15.12 -4.73 -7.14
N ASP A 51 16.44 -4.65 -6.88
CA ASP A 51 17.01 -3.54 -6.12
C ASP A 51 16.95 -2.30 -7.00
N VAL A 52 16.02 -1.40 -6.68
CA VAL A 52 15.73 -0.21 -7.48
C VAL A 52 16.43 1.00 -6.85
N THR A 53 16.98 1.88 -7.65
CA THR A 53 17.55 3.17 -7.23
C THR A 53 16.66 4.33 -7.69
N LEU A 54 16.92 5.55 -7.21
CA LEU A 54 16.16 6.74 -7.66
C LEU A 54 16.34 7.03 -9.16
N GLU A 55 17.46 6.60 -9.74
CA GLU A 55 17.80 6.79 -11.16
C GLU A 55 17.04 5.82 -12.08
N ASP A 56 16.55 4.72 -11.53
CA ASP A 56 15.80 3.67 -12.23
C ASP A 56 14.33 4.07 -12.46
N LYS A 57 14.11 5.26 -13.01
CA LYS A 57 12.78 5.76 -13.31
C LYS A 57 12.07 4.80 -14.28
N PRO A 58 10.86 4.30 -13.93
CA PRO A 58 10.13 3.41 -14.81
C PRO A 58 9.81 4.06 -16.16
N ALA A 59 9.83 3.23 -17.21
CA ALA A 59 9.49 3.69 -18.55
C ALA A 59 8.05 4.23 -18.61
N PRO A 60 7.78 5.25 -19.44
CA PRO A 60 6.43 5.75 -19.61
C PRO A 60 5.55 4.71 -20.32
N CYS A 61 4.26 4.68 -19.97
CA CYS A 61 3.28 3.82 -20.64
C CYS A 61 3.27 4.08 -22.15
N LYS A 62 3.46 3.02 -22.95
CA LYS A 62 3.51 3.10 -24.42
C LYS A 62 2.17 3.51 -25.05
N ALA A 63 1.05 3.13 -24.43
CA ALA A 63 -0.29 3.42 -24.96
C ALA A 63 -0.67 4.90 -24.83
N CYS A 64 -0.45 5.52 -23.66
CA CYS A 64 -0.76 6.94 -23.44
C CYS A 64 0.46 7.88 -23.54
N GLY A 65 1.66 7.34 -23.77
CA GLY A 65 2.91 8.10 -23.81
C GLY A 65 3.24 8.78 -22.48
N GLY A 66 2.89 8.16 -21.35
CA GLY A 66 3.11 8.73 -20.01
C GLY A 66 2.11 9.81 -19.58
N LYS A 67 1.00 9.99 -20.30
CA LYS A 67 -0.02 10.99 -19.94
C LYS A 67 -1.01 10.49 -18.88
N GLY A 68 -1.21 9.18 -18.75
CA GLY A 68 -2.22 8.59 -17.86
C GLY A 68 -3.66 8.66 -18.40
N TRP A 69 -3.90 9.42 -19.48
CA TRP A 69 -5.19 9.49 -20.15
C TRP A 69 -5.04 9.42 -21.67
N VAL A 70 -6.09 8.95 -22.33
CA VAL A 70 -6.25 8.98 -23.79
C VAL A 70 -7.30 10.03 -24.14
N LYS A 71 -7.02 10.84 -25.17
CA LYS A 71 -7.93 11.90 -25.63
C LYS A 71 -8.91 11.31 -26.64
N ALA A 72 -10.19 11.29 -26.28
CA ALA A 72 -11.28 11.09 -27.22
C ALA A 72 -11.70 12.43 -27.85
N LEU A 73 -12.60 12.39 -28.84
CA LEU A 73 -13.10 13.57 -29.56
C LEU A 73 -13.62 14.68 -28.63
N PHE A 74 -14.27 14.31 -27.51
CA PHE A 74 -14.91 15.27 -26.59
C PHE A 74 -14.56 15.08 -25.11
N SER A 75 -13.70 14.13 -24.75
CA SER A 75 -13.37 13.84 -23.35
C SER A 75 -11.97 13.26 -23.20
N ARG A 76 -11.49 13.19 -21.95
CA ARG A 76 -10.29 12.44 -21.58
C ARG A 76 -10.74 11.23 -20.77
N TRP A 77 -10.29 10.07 -21.19
CA TRP A 77 -10.51 8.83 -20.47
C TRP A 77 -9.20 8.38 -19.87
N GLU A 78 -9.28 7.79 -18.69
CA GLU A 78 -8.14 7.11 -18.08
C GLU A 78 -7.57 6.08 -19.06
N CYS A 79 -6.25 5.98 -19.12
CA CYS A 79 -5.60 4.98 -19.96
C CYS A 79 -5.87 3.59 -19.37
N ASP A 80 -6.52 2.73 -20.15
CA ASP A 80 -6.83 1.33 -19.81
C ASP A 80 -5.58 0.47 -19.57
N THR A 81 -4.47 0.80 -20.23
CA THR A 81 -3.24 0.00 -20.18
C THR A 81 -2.44 0.25 -18.91
N CYS A 82 -2.39 1.51 -18.44
CA CYS A 82 -1.64 1.86 -17.23
C CYS A 82 -2.52 2.31 -16.07
N PHE A 83 -3.85 2.31 -16.21
CA PHE A 83 -4.81 2.73 -15.18
C PHE A 83 -4.41 4.07 -14.55
N GLY A 84 -4.14 5.07 -15.39
CA GLY A 84 -3.77 6.41 -14.93
C GLY A 84 -2.38 6.56 -14.30
N THR A 85 -1.66 5.47 -14.03
CA THR A 85 -0.35 5.51 -13.33
C THR A 85 0.77 6.14 -14.14
N THR A 86 0.57 6.36 -15.44
CA THR A 86 1.53 6.92 -16.42
C THR A 86 2.74 6.03 -16.76
N TYR A 87 3.00 4.96 -16.00
CA TYR A 87 4.15 4.09 -16.21
C TYR A 87 3.80 2.81 -16.96
N ASP A 88 4.80 2.19 -17.57
CA ASP A 88 4.70 0.85 -18.14
C ASP A 88 4.59 -0.18 -17.00
N LEU A 89 3.42 -0.81 -16.87
CA LEU A 89 3.11 -1.77 -15.82
C LEU A 89 3.64 -3.19 -16.10
N SER A 90 4.54 -3.37 -17.07
CA SER A 90 5.18 -4.67 -17.35
C SER A 90 5.97 -5.23 -16.15
N ASN A 91 6.54 -4.37 -15.30
CA ASN A 91 7.08 -4.74 -13.99
C ASN A 91 6.49 -3.81 -12.91
N PRO A 92 5.30 -4.14 -12.37
CA PRO A 92 4.60 -3.25 -11.43
C PRO A 92 5.34 -3.12 -10.09
N ILE A 93 6.18 -4.09 -9.73
CA ILE A 93 6.86 -4.11 -8.43
C ILE A 93 8.07 -3.20 -8.44
N ALA A 94 8.83 -3.17 -9.53
CA ALA A 94 9.89 -2.19 -9.71
C ALA A 94 9.32 -0.75 -9.60
N ILE A 95 8.15 -0.50 -10.18
CA ILE A 95 7.44 0.78 -10.06
C ILE A 95 7.08 1.09 -8.60
N ILE A 96 6.47 0.14 -7.88
CA ILE A 96 6.09 0.34 -6.48
C ILE A 96 7.31 0.62 -5.60
N LYS A 97 8.40 -0.15 -5.77
CA LYS A 97 9.66 0.06 -5.05
C LYS A 97 10.26 1.43 -5.37
N TRP A 98 10.30 1.83 -6.65
CA TRP A 98 10.78 3.15 -7.07
C TRP A 98 9.94 4.29 -6.48
N GLN A 99 8.61 4.20 -6.55
CA GLN A 99 7.71 5.20 -5.99
C GLN A 99 7.90 5.36 -4.47
N ARG A 100 8.08 4.25 -3.76
CA ARG A 100 8.40 4.27 -2.33
C ARG A 100 9.73 4.99 -2.06
N LEU A 101 10.77 4.70 -2.83
CA LEU A 101 12.06 5.38 -2.70
C LEU A 101 11.96 6.88 -2.95
N CYS A 102 11.21 7.30 -3.97
CA CYS A 102 10.94 8.71 -4.25
C CYS A 102 10.22 9.40 -3.08
N LEU A 103 9.24 8.74 -2.47
CA LEU A 103 8.53 9.26 -1.30
C LEU A 103 9.44 9.38 -0.07
N ASP A 104 10.28 8.37 0.18
CA ASP A 104 11.23 8.38 1.29
C ASP A 104 12.30 9.48 1.12
N TRP A 105 12.77 9.68 -0.11
CA TRP A 105 13.67 10.78 -0.45
C TRP A 105 13.00 12.15 -0.23
N ALA A 106 11.81 12.36 -0.79
CA ALA A 106 11.07 13.62 -0.64
C ALA A 106 10.76 13.93 0.82
N LYS A 107 10.41 12.91 1.62
CA LYS A 107 10.18 13.07 3.05
C LYS A 107 11.42 13.55 3.79
N LYS A 108 12.60 12.99 3.48
CA LYS A 108 13.88 13.41 4.08
C LYS A 108 14.18 14.86 3.71
N ASP A 109 14.06 15.21 2.43
CA ASP A 109 14.30 16.56 1.93
C ASP A 109 13.41 17.61 2.61
N VAL A 110 12.11 17.30 2.80
CA VAL A 110 11.18 18.18 3.53
C VAL A 110 11.56 18.32 5.00
N VAL A 111 11.97 17.24 5.67
CA VAL A 111 12.39 17.29 7.09
C VAL A 111 13.68 18.11 7.24
N GLU A 112 14.64 17.94 6.34
CA GLU A 112 15.87 18.71 6.33
C GLU A 112 15.61 20.19 6.05
N SER A 113 14.76 20.49 5.07
CA SER A 113 14.33 21.87 4.76
C SER A 113 13.64 22.53 5.96
N ARG A 114 12.76 21.81 6.66
CA ARG A 114 12.11 22.30 7.88
C ARG A 114 13.12 22.56 9.00
N ARG A 115 14.09 21.68 9.19
CA ARG A 115 15.18 21.88 10.17
C ARG A 115 16.01 23.09 9.78
N ALA A 116 16.42 23.23 8.53
CA ALA A 116 17.20 24.37 8.07
C ALA A 116 16.47 25.70 8.30
N LEU A 117 15.17 25.76 7.98
CA LEU A 117 14.32 26.92 8.24
C LEU A 117 14.29 27.26 9.73
N LEU A 118 13.99 26.28 10.59
CA LEU A 118 13.95 26.47 12.04
C LEU A 118 15.28 27.07 12.55
N TYR A 119 16.42 26.50 12.14
CA TYR A 119 17.74 26.98 12.56
C TYR A 119 18.08 28.36 12.01
N ALA A 120 17.56 28.73 10.85
CA ALA A 120 17.77 30.05 10.24
C ALA A 120 16.90 31.15 10.89
N THR A 121 15.69 30.80 11.33
CA THR A 121 14.70 31.77 11.85
C THR A 121 14.68 31.90 13.36
N THR A 122 15.25 30.92 14.10
CA THR A 122 15.22 30.91 15.56
C THR A 122 16.61 30.89 16.18
N THR A 123 16.77 31.63 17.27
CA THR A 123 17.97 31.60 18.07
C THR A 123 18.08 30.26 18.83
N ARG A 124 19.26 29.99 19.41
CA ARG A 124 19.48 28.77 20.18
C ARG A 124 18.62 28.72 21.45
N GLU A 125 18.39 29.87 22.07
CA GLU A 125 17.64 30.01 23.33
C GLU A 125 16.15 29.78 23.11
N GLU A 126 15.58 30.36 22.05
CA GLU A 126 14.17 30.16 21.67
C GLU A 126 13.86 28.68 21.42
N ARG A 127 14.76 27.96 20.73
CA ARG A 127 14.59 26.51 20.49
C ARG A 127 14.67 25.66 21.74
N GLN A 128 15.49 26.04 22.71
CA GLN A 128 15.58 25.34 24.00
C GLN A 128 14.30 25.57 24.81
N ALA A 129 13.78 26.79 24.82
CA ALA A 129 12.51 27.11 25.47
C ALA A 129 11.35 26.33 24.84
N GLU A 130 11.27 26.28 23.51
CA GLU A 130 10.24 25.55 22.78
C GLU A 130 10.30 24.03 23.05
N ALA A 131 11.50 23.43 23.04
CA ALA A 131 11.69 22.01 23.34
C ALA A 131 11.30 21.65 24.80
N VAL A 132 11.58 22.55 25.75
CA VAL A 132 11.15 22.38 27.14
C VAL A 132 9.63 22.49 27.24
N GLU A 133 9.02 23.45 26.55
CA GLU A 133 7.56 23.63 26.54
C GLU A 133 6.84 22.42 25.93
N GLU A 134 7.33 21.88 24.81
CA GLU A 134 6.82 20.66 24.18
C GLU A 134 6.93 19.45 25.13
N PHE A 135 8.08 19.28 25.80
CA PHE A 135 8.27 18.17 26.76
C PHE A 135 7.28 18.20 27.93
N TYR A 136 6.91 19.39 28.41
CA TYR A 136 5.97 19.55 29.51
C TYR A 136 4.50 19.71 29.06
N GLN A 137 4.22 19.71 27.75
CA GLN A 137 2.88 19.94 27.21
C GLN A 137 1.89 18.84 27.63
N ASP A 138 2.33 17.58 27.66
CA ASP A 138 1.53 16.42 28.09
C ASP A 138 1.51 16.24 29.63
N ALA A 139 2.44 16.87 30.35
CA ALA A 139 2.55 16.77 31.80
C ALA A 139 1.63 17.77 32.56
N ARG A 140 1.13 18.81 31.89
CA ARG A 140 0.16 19.74 32.48
C ARG A 140 -1.21 19.08 32.53
N ARG A 141 -1.55 18.46 33.66
CA ARG A 141 -2.94 18.07 33.97
C ARG A 141 -3.85 19.30 33.78
N LYS A 142 -4.83 19.17 32.91
CA LYS A 142 -5.98 20.08 32.83
C LYS A 142 -6.94 19.65 33.92
N ASP A 143 -6.80 20.23 35.11
CA ASP A 143 -7.81 20.16 36.17
C ASP A 143 -8.98 21.10 35.86
#